data_AF-A0A0P4VLX7-F1
#
_entry.id   AF-A0A0P4VLX7-F1
#
_cell.length_a   1.000
_cell.length_b   1.000
_cell.length_c   1.000
_cell.angle_alpha   90.00
_cell.angle_beta   90.00
_cell.angle_gamma   90.00
#
_symmetry.space_group_name_H-M   'P 1'
#
loop_
_entity.id
_entity.type
_entity.pdbx_description
1 polymer ?
#
loop_
_entity_poly.entity_id
_entity_poly.type
_entity_poly.pdbx_seq_one_letter_code
_entity_poly.pdbx_strand_id
1 'polypeptide(L)'
;VADYIDTYNGRDKVMRILYYSAQYLAGITKSKELEHKLNIFSDQINCCRTVLRLFDDIPMLTYTLSYGLGRKEPDNVVQMCNVAVNTLDQLYYPLEHIAWAADCKLLSLKSDSWWTATSICWALSMYLMMIKSLRYYNVLRGMKSILKNDKNTKQTIKDISHIEANELLTAARCFV
;
A
#
# COMPACT_ATOMS: atom_id res chain seq x y z
N VAL A 1 -10.08 21.37 2.64
CA VAL A 1 -8.72 21.05 2.13
C VAL A 1 -7.70 21.03 3.26
N ALA A 2 -7.69 22.03 4.16
CA ALA A 2 -6.86 22.02 5.37
C ALA A 2 -7.10 20.78 6.26
N ASP A 3 -8.36 20.46 6.58
CA ASP A 3 -8.71 19.30 7.43
C ASP A 3 -8.22 17.94 6.87
N TYR A 4 -8.03 17.83 5.56
CA TYR A 4 -7.53 16.60 4.95
C TYR A 4 -6.03 16.43 5.18
N ILE A 5 -5.27 17.53 5.16
CA ILE A 5 -3.82 17.54 5.47
C ILE A 5 -3.57 17.28 6.96
N ASP A 6 -4.53 17.57 7.83
CA ASP A 6 -4.40 17.24 9.25
C ASP A 6 -4.43 15.73 9.51
N THR A 7 -5.06 14.97 8.60
CA THR A 7 -5.03 13.52 8.65
C THR A 7 -3.69 12.98 8.19
N TYR A 8 -3.19 11.96 8.90
CA TYR A 8 -1.96 11.26 8.53
C TYR A 8 -2.01 10.73 7.08
N ASN A 9 -3.12 10.09 6.70
CA ASN A 9 -3.38 9.60 5.34
C ASN A 9 -3.35 10.71 4.28
N GLY A 10 -3.82 11.92 4.62
CA GLY A 10 -3.74 13.06 3.72
C GLY A 10 -2.30 13.53 3.52
N ARG A 11 -1.51 13.65 4.61
CA ARG A 11 -0.09 14.01 4.54
C ARG A 11 0.70 13.03 3.70
N ASP A 12 0.53 11.73 3.94
CA ASP A 12 1.23 10.69 3.19
C ASP A 12 0.94 10.82 1.68
N LYS A 13 -0.32 11.01 1.27
CA LYS A 13 -0.65 11.16 -0.16
C LYS A 13 -0.04 12.42 -0.76
N VAL A 14 -0.04 13.54 -0.05
CA VAL A 14 0.60 14.77 -0.51
C VAL A 14 2.10 14.56 -0.71
N MET A 15 2.78 13.94 0.26
CA MET A 15 4.20 13.60 0.14
C MET A 15 4.47 12.68 -1.06
N ARG A 16 3.59 11.71 -1.31
CA ARG A 16 3.68 10.80 -2.46
C ARG A 16 3.59 11.56 -3.79
N ILE A 17 2.64 12.49 -3.90
CA ILE A 17 2.49 13.33 -5.10
C ILE A 17 3.74 14.19 -5.31
N LEU A 18 4.26 14.83 -4.26
CA LEU A 18 5.49 15.64 -4.35
C LEU A 18 6.70 14.80 -4.78
N TYR A 19 6.87 13.63 -4.18
CA TYR A 19 7.93 12.68 -4.52
C TYR A 19 7.88 12.26 -5.99
N TYR A 20 6.75 11.72 -6.45
CA TYR A 20 6.64 11.23 -7.84
C TYR A 20 6.67 12.37 -8.86
N SER A 21 6.10 13.54 -8.53
CA SER A 21 6.18 14.71 -9.42
C SER A 21 7.63 15.18 -9.56
N ALA A 22 8.40 15.23 -8.48
CA ALA A 22 9.80 15.61 -8.52
C ALA A 22 10.64 14.62 -9.33
N GLN A 23 10.45 13.30 -9.15
CA GLN A 23 11.14 12.29 -9.95
C GLN A 23 10.77 12.36 -11.44
N TYR A 24 9.48 12.57 -11.75
CA TYR A 24 9.05 12.75 -13.12
C TYR A 24 9.68 13.99 -13.76
N LEU A 25 9.66 15.13 -13.05
CA LEU A 25 10.29 16.36 -13.51
C LEU A 25 11.81 16.22 -13.68
N ALA A 26 12.47 15.47 -12.79
CA ALA A 26 13.89 15.17 -12.90
C ALA A 26 14.18 14.35 -14.17
N GLY A 27 13.33 13.38 -14.51
CA GLY A 27 13.50 12.55 -15.71
C GLY A 27 13.28 13.28 -17.05
N ILE A 28 12.44 14.32 -17.08
CA ILE A 28 12.16 15.08 -18.32
C ILE A 28 13.02 16.32 -18.50
N THR A 29 13.71 16.78 -17.45
CA THR A 29 14.48 18.02 -17.54
C THR A 29 15.77 17.81 -18.32
N LYS A 30 16.18 18.83 -19.07
CA LYS A 30 17.46 18.82 -19.82
C LYS A 30 18.63 19.40 -19.01
N SER A 31 18.32 20.10 -17.91
CA SER A 31 19.34 20.72 -17.06
C SER A 31 19.78 19.75 -15.97
N LYS A 32 21.05 19.33 -16.03
CA LYS A 32 21.67 18.45 -15.03
C LYS A 32 21.62 19.03 -13.62
N GLU A 33 21.68 20.35 -13.49
CA GLU A 33 21.59 21.01 -12.18
C GLU A 33 20.19 20.87 -11.57
N LEU A 34 19.15 21.06 -12.39
CA LEU A 34 17.77 20.93 -11.95
C LEU A 34 17.41 19.48 -11.65
N GLU A 35 17.88 18.54 -12.48
CA GLU A 35 17.75 17.10 -12.25
C GLU A 35 18.32 16.71 -10.88
N HIS A 36 19.56 17.13 -10.59
CA HIS A 36 20.21 16.83 -9.32
C HIS A 36 19.46 17.40 -8.12
N LYS A 37 19.00 18.66 -8.20
CA LYS A 37 18.21 19.31 -7.13
C LYS A 37 16.88 18.61 -6.89
N LEU A 38 16.19 18.19 -7.97
CA LEU A 38 14.92 17.46 -7.87
C LEU A 38 15.09 16.06 -7.27
N ASN A 39 16.18 15.36 -7.62
CA ASN A 39 16.50 14.06 -7.03
C ASN A 39 16.79 14.19 -5.52
N ILE A 40 17.60 15.16 -5.11
CA ILE A 40 17.82 15.44 -3.68
C ILE A 40 16.48 15.71 -2.98
N PHE A 41 15.63 16.54 -3.58
CA PHE A 41 14.32 16.84 -3.02
C PHE A 41 13.44 15.59 -2.89
N SER A 42 13.35 14.74 -3.91
CA SER A 42 12.57 13.50 -3.83
C SER A 42 13.13 12.54 -2.77
N ASP A 43 14.44 12.41 -2.65
CA ASP A 43 15.08 11.54 -1.66
C ASP A 43 14.79 12.00 -0.23
N GLN A 44 14.83 13.31 0.02
CA GLN A 44 14.49 13.86 1.34
C GLN A 44 13.01 13.65 1.70
N ILE A 45 12.10 13.83 0.73
CA ILE A 45 10.67 13.53 0.94
C ILE A 45 10.48 12.04 1.22
N ASN A 46 11.17 11.16 0.50
CA ASN A 46 11.08 9.71 0.74
C ASN A 46 11.64 9.32 2.13
N CYS A 47 12.78 9.89 2.53
CA CYS A 47 13.34 9.69 3.86
C CYS A 47 12.38 10.14 4.97
N CYS A 48 11.75 11.32 4.80
CA CYS A 48 10.73 11.80 5.73
C CYS A 48 9.56 10.83 5.85
N ARG A 49 9.08 10.25 4.73
CA ARG A 49 8.03 9.24 4.73
C ARG A 49 8.43 7.98 5.50
N THR A 50 9.66 7.49 5.33
CA THR A 50 10.17 6.33 6.08
C THR A 50 10.17 6.60 7.58
N VAL A 51 10.65 7.78 8.02
CA VAL A 51 10.62 8.14 9.44
C VAL A 51 9.20 8.24 9.98
N LEU A 52 8.25 8.77 9.20
CA LEU A 52 6.86 8.87 9.61
C LEU A 52 6.18 7.49 9.76
N ARG A 53 6.56 6.50 8.94
CA ARG A 53 6.03 5.13 9.05
C ARG A 53 6.43 4.43 10.34
N LEU A 54 7.49 4.85 11.02
CA LEU A 54 7.83 4.35 12.35
C LEU A 54 6.67 4.50 13.34
N PHE A 55 5.87 5.57 13.18
CA PHE A 55 4.69 5.81 14.01
C PHE A 55 3.49 4.92 13.62
N ASP A 56 3.51 4.32 12.42
CA ASP A 56 2.46 3.42 11.93
C ASP A 56 2.69 1.96 12.34
N ASP A 57 3.90 1.57 12.74
CA ASP A 57 4.23 0.18 13.08
C ASP A 57 3.30 -0.39 14.16
N ILE A 58 3.03 0.40 15.21
CA ILE A 58 2.13 0.01 16.31
C ILE A 58 0.68 -0.10 15.81
N PRO A 59 0.07 0.94 15.18
CA PRO A 59 -1.23 0.81 14.54
C PRO A 59 -1.35 -0.41 13.62
N MET A 60 -0.34 -0.65 12.80
CA MET A 60 -0.33 -1.75 11.84
C MET A 60 -0.27 -3.12 12.54
N LEU A 61 0.51 -3.25 13.63
CA LEU A 61 0.48 -4.43 14.50
C LEU A 61 -0.88 -4.65 15.17
N THR A 62 -1.48 -3.61 15.73
CA THR A 62 -2.82 -3.73 16.34
C THR A 62 -3.88 -4.14 15.31
N TYR A 63 -3.77 -3.65 14.08
CA TYR A 63 -4.62 -4.05 12.97
C TYR A 63 -4.41 -5.52 12.62
N THR A 64 -3.16 -5.97 12.43
CA THR A 64 -2.85 -7.38 12.12
C THR A 64 -3.38 -8.32 13.20
N LEU A 65 -3.20 -7.98 14.47
CA LEU A 65 -3.71 -8.77 15.60
C LEU A 65 -5.24 -8.80 15.64
N SER A 66 -5.89 -7.67 15.37
CA SER A 66 -7.36 -7.58 15.33
C SER A 66 -7.96 -8.34 14.13
N TYR A 67 -7.25 -8.35 13.01
CA TYR A 67 -7.61 -9.13 11.82
C TYR A 67 -7.45 -10.64 12.08
N GLY A 68 -6.42 -11.02 12.83
CA GLY A 68 -6.12 -12.41 13.19
C GLY A 68 -5.92 -13.28 11.97
N LEU A 69 -6.59 -14.44 11.94
CA LEU A 69 -6.49 -15.39 10.81
C LEU A 69 -7.50 -15.12 9.69
N GLY A 70 -8.24 -14.00 9.69
CA GLY A 70 -9.16 -13.65 8.59
C GLY A 70 -10.41 -14.53 8.49
N ARG A 71 -10.90 -15.10 9.61
CA ARG A 71 -12.07 -15.99 9.65
C ARG A 71 -13.39 -15.35 9.16
N LYS A 72 -13.41 -14.03 8.95
CA LYS A 72 -14.57 -13.27 8.50
C LYS A 72 -14.62 -13.11 6.97
N GLU A 73 -13.59 -13.55 6.26
CA GLU A 73 -13.53 -13.43 4.80
C GLU A 73 -14.47 -14.42 4.10
N PRO A 74 -15.06 -14.05 2.95
CA PRO A 74 -16.03 -14.88 2.26
C PRO A 74 -15.43 -16.08 1.52
N ASP A 75 -14.10 -16.10 1.35
CA ASP A 75 -13.39 -17.10 0.55
C ASP A 75 -12.01 -17.41 1.16
N ASN A 76 -11.64 -18.69 1.19
CA ASN A 76 -10.39 -19.15 1.80
C ASN A 76 -9.15 -18.61 1.09
N VAL A 77 -9.22 -18.36 -0.24
CA VAL A 77 -8.08 -17.80 -0.99
C VAL A 77 -7.90 -16.33 -0.60
N VAL A 78 -8.98 -15.57 -0.52
CA VAL A 78 -8.96 -14.17 -0.02
C VAL A 78 -8.39 -14.10 1.39
N GLN A 79 -8.83 -15.00 2.27
CA GLN A 79 -8.31 -15.13 3.64
C GLN A 79 -6.80 -15.36 3.65
N MET A 80 -6.31 -16.36 2.91
CA MET A 80 -4.88 -16.68 2.84
C MET A 80 -4.07 -15.51 2.28
N CYS A 81 -4.56 -14.86 1.22
CA CYS A 81 -3.90 -13.68 0.65
C CYS A 81 -3.79 -12.54 1.68
N ASN A 82 -4.86 -12.22 2.42
CA ASN A 82 -4.83 -11.17 3.43
C ASN A 82 -3.88 -11.50 4.59
N VAL A 83 -3.86 -12.74 5.08
CA VAL A 83 -2.92 -13.16 6.13
C VAL A 83 -1.48 -13.05 5.62
N ALA A 84 -1.22 -13.46 4.38
CA ALA A 84 0.11 -13.35 3.77
C ALA A 84 0.54 -11.89 3.56
N VAL A 85 -0.37 -11.01 3.08
CA VAL A 85 -0.11 -9.56 2.94
C VAL A 85 0.22 -8.95 4.29
N ASN A 86 -0.61 -9.17 5.31
CA ASN A 86 -0.34 -8.66 6.66
C ASN A 86 1.00 -9.16 7.22
N THR A 87 1.38 -10.40 6.91
CA THR A 87 2.67 -10.96 7.35
C THR A 87 3.83 -10.29 6.63
N LEU A 88 3.72 -10.09 5.31
CA LEU A 88 4.73 -9.39 4.53
C LEU A 88 4.86 -7.93 4.95
N ASP A 89 3.75 -7.27 5.28
CA ASP A 89 3.77 -5.90 5.79
C ASP A 89 4.52 -5.85 7.12
N GLN A 90 4.24 -6.77 8.07
CA GLN A 90 4.99 -6.86 9.33
C GLN A 90 6.49 -7.13 9.18
N LEU A 91 6.91 -7.75 8.08
CA LEU A 91 8.33 -7.90 7.75
C LEU A 91 8.89 -6.67 7.04
N TYR A 92 8.11 -6.07 6.13
CA TYR A 92 8.50 -4.93 5.33
C TYR A 92 8.90 -3.73 6.20
N TYR A 93 8.09 -3.35 7.17
CA TYR A 93 8.36 -2.13 7.94
C TYR A 93 9.68 -2.22 8.73
N PRO A 94 9.96 -3.27 9.54
CA PRO A 94 11.25 -3.38 10.22
C PRO A 94 12.45 -3.43 9.26
N LEU A 95 12.32 -4.12 8.12
CA LEU A 95 13.39 -4.19 7.12
C LEU A 95 13.69 -2.81 6.51
N GLU A 96 12.65 -2.03 6.21
CA GLU A 96 12.79 -0.65 5.72
C GLU A 96 13.52 0.23 6.74
N HIS A 97 13.19 0.12 8.03
CA HIS A 97 13.84 0.90 9.08
C HIS A 97 15.31 0.50 9.30
N ILE A 98 15.65 -0.78 9.17
CA ILE A 98 17.05 -1.23 9.24
C ILE A 98 17.85 -0.66 8.06
N ALA A 99 17.28 -0.68 6.84
CA ALA A 99 17.91 -0.10 5.66
C ALA A 99 18.16 1.40 5.84
N TRP A 100 17.14 2.14 6.26
CA TRP A 100 17.24 3.57 6.55
C TRP A 100 18.26 3.89 7.65
N ALA A 101 18.28 3.11 8.74
CA ALA A 101 19.24 3.31 9.83
C ALA A 101 20.69 3.04 9.37
N ALA A 102 20.90 2.09 8.46
CA ALA A 102 22.19 1.83 7.83
C ALA A 102 22.61 3.01 6.92
N ASP A 103 21.70 3.57 6.12
CA ASP A 103 21.97 4.76 5.29
C ASP A 103 22.35 5.99 6.13
N CYS A 104 21.67 6.16 7.27
CA CYS A 104 21.97 7.22 8.24
C CYS A 104 23.24 6.95 9.06
N LYS A 105 23.94 5.83 8.81
CA LYS A 105 25.14 5.37 9.54
C LYS A 105 24.90 5.15 11.05
N LEU A 106 23.65 4.94 11.45
CA LEU A 106 23.29 4.54 12.81
C LEU A 106 23.67 3.07 13.06
N LEU A 107 23.66 2.25 12.01
CA LEU A 107 24.09 0.86 12.02
C LEU A 107 25.25 0.66 11.03
N SER A 108 26.28 -0.09 11.44
CA SER A 108 27.42 -0.45 10.58
C SER A 108 27.10 -1.64 9.66
N LEU A 109 26.00 -1.55 8.92
CA LEU A 109 25.51 -2.59 8.00
C LEU A 109 25.48 -2.07 6.56
N LYS A 110 25.47 -2.98 5.58
CA LYS A 110 25.26 -2.62 4.17
C LYS A 110 23.78 -2.41 3.90
N SER A 111 23.40 -1.19 3.57
CA SER A 111 22.01 -0.81 3.33
C SER A 111 21.37 -1.52 2.12
N ASP A 112 22.12 -1.69 1.03
CA ASP A 112 21.63 -2.22 -0.26
C ASP A 112 20.88 -3.56 -0.13
N SER A 113 21.39 -4.48 0.69
CA SER A 113 20.77 -5.79 0.90
C SER A 113 19.42 -5.69 1.60
N TRP A 114 19.27 -4.76 2.55
CA TRP A 114 18.02 -4.52 3.27
C TRP A 114 16.99 -3.80 2.40
N TRP A 115 17.41 -2.84 1.58
CA TRP A 115 16.54 -2.23 0.56
C TRP A 115 16.04 -3.26 -0.47
N THR A 116 16.89 -4.20 -0.87
CA THR A 116 16.50 -5.28 -1.77
C THR A 116 15.46 -6.20 -1.12
N ALA A 117 15.67 -6.61 0.13
CA ALA A 117 14.71 -7.42 0.88
C ALA A 117 13.36 -6.70 1.04
N THR A 118 13.40 -5.41 1.40
CA THR A 118 12.22 -4.53 1.52
C THR A 118 11.45 -4.45 0.20
N SER A 119 12.15 -4.26 -0.91
CA SER A 119 11.55 -4.22 -2.25
C SER A 119 10.89 -5.55 -2.64
N ILE A 120 11.50 -6.68 -2.29
CA ILE A 120 10.92 -8.02 -2.52
C ILE A 120 9.64 -8.21 -1.71
N CYS A 121 9.67 -7.90 -0.41
CA CYS A 121 8.48 -7.99 0.45
C CYS A 121 7.33 -7.13 -0.08
N TRP A 122 7.62 -5.89 -0.46
CA TRP A 122 6.65 -4.97 -1.05
C TRP A 122 6.09 -5.47 -2.39
N ALA A 123 6.94 -5.94 -3.29
CA ALA A 123 6.49 -6.47 -4.57
C ALA A 123 5.58 -7.69 -4.37
N LEU A 124 5.96 -8.62 -3.48
CA LEU A 124 5.16 -9.79 -3.15
C LEU A 124 3.80 -9.40 -2.54
N SER A 125 3.75 -8.40 -1.67
CA SER A 125 2.48 -7.94 -1.08
C SER A 125 1.57 -7.33 -2.15
N MET A 126 2.11 -6.55 -3.10
CA MET A 126 1.36 -6.04 -4.25
C MET A 126 0.76 -7.16 -5.12
N TYR A 127 1.54 -8.20 -5.45
CA TYR A 127 1.02 -9.34 -6.23
C TYR A 127 -0.11 -10.07 -5.48
N LEU A 128 0.04 -10.30 -4.18
CA LEU A 128 -1.01 -10.93 -3.37
C LEU A 128 -2.26 -10.07 -3.25
N MET A 129 -2.11 -8.75 -3.11
CA MET A 129 -3.23 -7.81 -3.11
C MET A 129 -3.98 -7.81 -4.45
N MET A 130 -3.27 -7.91 -5.57
CA MET A 130 -3.89 -8.03 -6.88
C MET A 130 -4.67 -9.34 -7.02
N ILE A 131 -4.08 -10.48 -6.62
CA ILE A 131 -4.75 -11.79 -6.63
C ILE A 131 -5.99 -11.75 -5.75
N LYS A 132 -5.88 -11.23 -4.53
CA LYS A 132 -7.01 -11.03 -3.61
C LYS A 132 -8.13 -10.25 -4.28
N SER A 133 -7.81 -9.11 -4.87
CA SER A 133 -8.80 -8.21 -5.44
C SER A 133 -9.56 -8.83 -6.60
N LEU A 134 -8.85 -9.52 -7.50
CA LEU A 134 -9.46 -10.27 -8.60
C LEU A 134 -10.34 -11.42 -8.10
N ARG A 135 -9.87 -12.16 -7.09
CA ARG A 135 -10.64 -13.25 -6.49
C ARG A 135 -11.91 -12.73 -5.81
N TYR A 136 -11.80 -11.67 -5.03
CA TYR A 136 -12.91 -11.05 -4.32
C TYR A 136 -13.95 -10.49 -5.30
N TYR A 137 -13.52 -9.84 -6.37
CA TYR A 137 -14.41 -9.41 -7.45
C TYR A 137 -15.22 -10.57 -8.06
N ASN A 138 -14.58 -11.70 -8.33
CA ASN A 138 -15.28 -12.87 -8.87
C ASN A 138 -16.32 -13.44 -7.88
N VAL A 139 -16.00 -13.46 -6.59
CA VAL A 139 -16.93 -13.89 -5.52
C VAL A 139 -18.14 -12.94 -5.45
N LEU A 140 -17.90 -11.63 -5.45
CA LEU A 140 -18.97 -10.62 -5.44
C LEU A 140 -19.89 -10.75 -6.65
N ARG A 141 -19.32 -10.97 -7.83
CA ARG A 141 -20.09 -11.17 -9.07
C ARG A 141 -20.99 -12.41 -8.98
N GLY A 142 -20.48 -13.49 -8.38
CA GLY A 142 -21.27 -14.70 -8.09
C GLY A 142 -22.44 -14.42 -7.16
N MET A 143 -22.19 -13.74 -6.03
CA MET A 143 -23.24 -13.36 -5.07
C MET A 143 -24.29 -12.44 -5.70
N LYS A 144 -23.86 -11.45 -6.49
CA LYS A 144 -24.75 -10.52 -7.21
C LYS A 144 -25.67 -11.23 -8.19
N SER A 145 -25.18 -12.27 -8.88
CA SER A 145 -25.99 -13.09 -9.78
C SER A 145 -27.12 -13.82 -9.04
N ILE A 146 -26.83 -14.37 -7.87
CA ILE A 146 -27.83 -15.07 -7.02
C ILE A 146 -28.88 -14.08 -6.50
N LEU A 147 -28.44 -12.91 -6.03
CA LEU A 147 -29.32 -11.89 -5.43
C LEU A 147 -30.21 -11.18 -6.45
N LYS A 148 -29.88 -11.21 -7.75
CA LYS A 148 -30.66 -10.56 -8.82
C LYS A 148 -32.06 -11.17 -9.00
N ASN A 149 -32.25 -12.41 -8.54
CA ASN A 149 -33.54 -13.11 -8.59
C ASN A 149 -34.46 -12.76 -7.40
N ASP A 150 -33.94 -12.09 -6.37
CA ASP A 150 -34.71 -11.63 -5.22
C ASP A 150 -35.06 -10.13 -5.37
N LYS A 151 -36.33 -9.77 -5.15
CA LYS A 151 -36.83 -8.40 -5.31
C LYS A 151 -36.48 -7.50 -4.11
N ASN A 152 -36.13 -8.09 -2.96
CA ASN A 152 -35.86 -7.38 -1.70
C ASN A 152 -34.39 -6.95 -1.53
N THR A 153 -33.51 -7.33 -2.44
CA THR A 153 -32.04 -7.17 -2.33
C THR A 153 -31.46 -6.00 -3.13
N LYS A 154 -32.30 -5.07 -3.59
CA LYS A 154 -31.87 -3.89 -4.39
C LYS A 154 -30.79 -3.05 -3.71
N GLN A 155 -30.88 -2.87 -2.39
CA GLN A 155 -29.89 -2.10 -1.62
C GLN A 155 -28.56 -2.85 -1.54
N THR A 156 -28.60 -4.15 -1.22
CA THR A 156 -27.43 -5.03 -1.17
C THR A 156 -26.69 -5.09 -2.51
N ILE A 157 -27.41 -5.09 -3.64
CA ILE A 157 -26.81 -5.08 -4.98
C ILE A 157 -26.08 -3.75 -5.26
N LYS A 158 -26.59 -2.62 -4.77
CA LYS A 158 -25.90 -1.32 -4.87
C LYS A 158 -24.62 -1.34 -4.04
N ASP A 159 -24.70 -1.81 -2.80
CA ASP A 159 -23.55 -1.89 -1.90
C ASP A 159 -22.45 -2.80 -2.48
N ILE A 160 -22.81 -3.96 -3.03
CA ILE A 160 -21.89 -4.85 -3.76
C ILE A 160 -21.24 -4.13 -4.94
N SER A 161 -22.01 -3.35 -5.71
CA SER A 161 -21.47 -2.62 -6.88
C SER A 161 -20.46 -1.55 -6.47
N HIS A 162 -20.66 -0.89 -5.32
CA HIS A 162 -19.69 0.04 -4.75
C HIS A 162 -18.40 -0.68 -4.32
N ILE A 163 -18.52 -1.86 -3.70
CA ILE A 163 -17.36 -2.65 -3.27
C ILE A 163 -16.58 -3.19 -4.50
N GLU A 164 -17.27 -3.65 -5.54
CA GLU A 164 -16.65 -4.05 -6.82
C GLU A 164 -15.79 -2.92 -7.41
N ALA A 165 -16.31 -1.69 -7.44
CA ALA A 165 -15.58 -0.53 -7.92
C ALA A 165 -14.34 -0.21 -7.07
N ASN A 166 -14.46 -0.32 -5.74
CA ASN A 166 -13.33 -0.08 -4.82
C ASN A 166 -12.22 -1.13 -4.97
N GLU A 167 -12.57 -2.40 -5.20
CA GLU A 167 -11.59 -3.45 -5.44
C GLU A 167 -10.90 -3.26 -6.78
N LEU A 168 -11.62 -2.93 -7.86
CA LEU A 168 -11.00 -2.59 -9.14
C LEU A 168 -10.05 -1.39 -9.03
N LEU A 169 -10.43 -0.36 -8.26
CA LEU A 169 -9.54 0.76 -7.95
C LEU A 169 -8.31 0.32 -7.15
N THR A 170 -8.45 -0.64 -6.25
CA THR A 170 -7.34 -1.20 -5.47
C THR A 170 -6.39 -2.03 -6.34
N ALA A 171 -6.93 -2.86 -7.24
CA ALA A 171 -6.14 -3.57 -8.24
C ALA A 171 -5.41 -2.60 -9.18
N ALA A 172 -6.09 -1.55 -9.65
CA ALA A 172 -5.48 -0.51 -10.48
C ALA A 172 -4.35 0.23 -9.76
N ARG A 173 -4.49 0.50 -8.45
CA ARG A 173 -3.43 1.07 -7.61
C ARG A 173 -2.19 0.20 -7.49
N CYS A 174 -2.29 -1.11 -7.71
CA CYS A 174 -1.11 -1.98 -7.70
C CYS A 174 -0.24 -1.78 -8.95
N PHE A 175 -0.74 -1.08 -9.99
CA PHE A 175 -0.02 -0.79 -11.23
C PHE A 175 0.56 0.63 -11.33
N VAL A 176 0.26 1.51 -10.36
CA VAL A 176 0.66 2.93 -10.33
C VAL A 176 1.55 3.19 -9.13
#